data_AF-A0A2S0VVK2-F1
#
_entry.id   AF-A0A2S0VVK2-F1
#
_cell.length_a   1.000
_cell.length_b   1.000
_cell.length_c   1.000
_cell.angle_alpha   90.00
_cell.angle_beta   90.00
_cell.angle_gamma   90.00
#
_symmetry.space_group_name_H-M   'P 1'
#
loop_
_entity.id
_entity.type
_entity.pdbx_description
1 polymer ?
#
loop_
_entity_poly.entity_id
_entity_poly.type
_entity_poly.pdbx_seq_one_letter_code
_entity_poly.pdbx_strand_id
1 'polypeptide(L)'
;MILQSKFYAKKKVLVVDDCEPIRSAVKGMLQKIGFVNIQSAINGPQALQKAQEVRWDFILVDFNLGDGKDGYQLFEELKFKNYLAPHCCFFIISAENRRPHVHGLVELQPDDFLLKPFTYQGIEKRFARALAKKRTLTRVYEAIGEKDLQKAISACNDIIKNDPKNSMVALRAKAELLIQANEFPKALKIYESVLEKRTTTWALLGRAICKVKLEDYFEAEAQLFELLERPDTQLEAYDWLGRMNIYRKDTVTAFEMFIEAGKVSPRNINRQRAIANLAIANGETDEAVRAYGRILANSRYSVFDTPENYLNFARCLLDLCSDANKLDVAKQISKCTELMQDIDKRFYIDTVQSQEHVLRARIDVLRGNMENARKLLEESEKHDSPYDSVDDRLDKAKAYFATGNLSRSDEIMESLSDVADKDDIVSATLQVLIDKEKEGHEELRERIRVLNSEGLKMYQEGQYPQAVEQFVEAYSYMPSNASLALNLVQSITKVGTFLTQGHSPKEMKSMCNNCVSIIEQSDLSENNMRRYHSLKPELMQLLSAKEVA
;
A
#
# COMPACT_ATOMS: atom_id res chain seq x y z
N MET A 1 -35.46 18.49 -17.34
CA MET A 1 -36.32 17.40 -17.86
C MET A 1 -36.95 16.75 -16.65
N ILE A 2 -38.26 16.88 -16.46
CA ILE A 2 -38.99 16.11 -15.44
C ILE A 2 -39.51 14.88 -16.20
N LEU A 3 -39.15 13.68 -15.75
CA LEU A 3 -39.54 12.45 -16.42
C LEU A 3 -40.97 12.10 -15.97
N GLN A 4 -41.81 11.62 -16.88
CA GLN A 4 -43.19 11.28 -16.54
C GLN A 4 -43.23 10.14 -15.51
N SER A 5 -44.19 10.14 -14.58
CA SER A 5 -44.32 9.08 -13.55
C SER A 5 -44.40 7.67 -14.14
N LYS A 6 -44.95 7.50 -15.36
CA LYS A 6 -44.97 6.23 -16.11
C LYS A 6 -43.57 5.68 -16.41
N PHE A 7 -42.56 6.54 -16.55
CA PHE A 7 -41.18 6.13 -16.73
C PHE A 7 -40.66 5.45 -15.44
N TYR A 8 -40.83 6.11 -14.29
CA TYR A 8 -40.35 5.61 -13.00
C TYR A 8 -41.08 4.35 -12.52
N ALA A 9 -42.36 4.18 -12.90
CA ALA A 9 -43.13 3.00 -12.54
C ALA A 9 -42.50 1.67 -13.01
N LYS A 10 -41.76 1.69 -14.13
CA LYS A 10 -41.07 0.52 -14.69
C LYS A 10 -39.65 0.33 -14.14
N LYS A 11 -39.17 1.24 -13.29
CA LYS A 11 -37.80 1.26 -12.79
C LYS A 11 -37.71 0.66 -11.39
N LYS A 12 -36.60 -0.01 -11.11
CA LYS A 12 -36.30 -0.62 -9.81
C LYS A 12 -35.36 0.27 -9.02
N VAL A 13 -35.72 0.58 -7.78
CA VAL A 13 -34.89 1.40 -6.89
C VAL A 13 -34.64 0.70 -5.55
N LEU A 14 -33.37 0.70 -5.14
CA LEU A 14 -32.93 0.22 -3.83
C LEU A 14 -32.57 1.41 -2.94
N VAL A 15 -33.12 1.43 -1.72
CA VAL A 15 -32.80 2.42 -0.68
C VAL A 15 -32.09 1.73 0.46
N VAL A 16 -30.88 2.18 0.81
CA VAL A 16 -30.06 1.61 1.89
C VAL A 16 -29.80 2.72 2.91
N ASP A 17 -30.27 2.55 4.12
CA ASP A 17 -30.09 3.49 5.24
C ASP A 17 -30.38 2.68 6.52
N ASP A 18 -29.67 2.87 7.62
CA ASP A 18 -29.85 2.10 8.86
C ASP A 18 -31.06 2.58 9.69
N CYS A 19 -31.53 3.80 9.44
CA CYS A 19 -32.62 4.45 10.16
C CYS A 19 -33.99 4.24 9.48
N GLU A 20 -34.90 3.51 10.16
CA GLU A 20 -36.24 3.20 9.63
C GLU A 20 -37.10 4.44 9.28
N PRO A 21 -37.16 5.49 10.11
CA PRO A 21 -37.85 6.73 9.76
C PRO A 21 -37.33 7.36 8.45
N ILE A 22 -36.01 7.38 8.24
CA ILE A 22 -35.40 7.96 7.04
C ILE A 22 -35.72 7.11 5.82
N ARG A 23 -35.55 5.77 5.90
CA ARG A 23 -35.96 4.84 4.83
C ARG A 23 -37.42 5.04 4.43
N SER A 24 -38.32 5.17 5.40
CA SER A 24 -39.75 5.37 5.17
C SER A 24 -40.05 6.71 4.50
N ALA A 25 -39.38 7.78 4.94
CA ALA A 25 -39.50 9.10 4.33
C ALA A 25 -39.01 9.10 2.88
N VAL A 26 -37.84 8.54 2.60
CA VAL A 26 -37.27 8.42 1.25
C VAL A 26 -38.19 7.59 0.36
N LYS A 27 -38.71 6.45 0.85
CA LYS A 27 -39.69 5.62 0.13
C LYS A 27 -40.94 6.42 -0.23
N GLY A 28 -41.50 7.20 0.70
CA GLY A 28 -42.65 8.08 0.43
C GLY A 28 -42.34 9.15 -0.62
N MET A 29 -41.14 9.71 -0.63
CA MET A 29 -40.70 10.65 -1.67
C MET A 29 -40.57 9.97 -3.04
N LEU A 30 -39.99 8.76 -3.11
CA LEU A 30 -39.86 8.00 -4.35
C LEU A 30 -41.23 7.59 -4.93
N GLN A 31 -42.19 7.25 -4.06
CA GLN A 31 -43.57 6.99 -4.48
C GLN A 31 -44.22 8.24 -5.10
N LYS A 32 -44.00 9.43 -4.53
CA LYS A 32 -44.47 10.70 -5.10
C LYS A 32 -43.86 11.01 -6.47
N ILE A 33 -42.60 10.61 -6.70
CA ILE A 33 -41.93 10.74 -8.01
C ILE A 33 -42.54 9.74 -9.03
N GLY A 34 -43.05 8.60 -8.56
CA GLY A 34 -43.75 7.61 -9.38
C GLY A 34 -43.09 6.23 -9.44
N PHE A 35 -42.14 5.93 -8.55
CA PHE A 35 -41.58 4.59 -8.44
C PHE A 35 -42.60 3.62 -7.82
N VAL A 36 -42.74 2.44 -8.43
CA VAL A 36 -43.57 1.33 -7.92
C VAL A 36 -42.70 0.25 -7.28
N ASN A 37 -41.57 -0.09 -7.92
CA ASN A 37 -40.67 -1.15 -7.46
C ASN A 37 -39.58 -0.59 -6.53
N ILE A 38 -39.96 -0.30 -5.28
CA ILE A 38 -39.06 0.22 -4.25
C ILE A 38 -38.75 -0.89 -3.25
N GLN A 39 -37.48 -1.26 -3.11
CA GLN A 39 -37.01 -2.10 -2.02
C GLN A 39 -36.06 -1.32 -1.12
N SER A 40 -35.95 -1.79 0.13
CA SER A 40 -35.06 -1.21 1.11
C SER A 40 -34.13 -2.26 1.72
N ALA A 41 -32.94 -1.83 2.12
CA ALA A 41 -32.02 -2.59 2.95
C ALA A 41 -31.62 -1.77 4.18
N ILE A 42 -31.36 -2.45 5.30
CA ILE A 42 -31.02 -1.83 6.58
C ILE A 42 -29.50 -1.68 6.80
N ASN A 43 -28.68 -2.37 6.00
CA ASN A 43 -27.22 -2.36 6.11
C ASN A 43 -26.57 -2.81 4.79
N GLY A 44 -25.23 -2.68 4.72
CA GLY A 44 -24.43 -3.08 3.57
C GLY A 44 -24.61 -4.55 3.13
N PRO A 45 -24.51 -5.55 4.04
CA PRO A 45 -24.69 -6.96 3.68
C PRO A 45 -26.04 -7.27 3.03
N GLN A 46 -27.15 -6.74 3.57
CA GLN A 46 -28.47 -6.94 2.98
C GLN A 46 -28.60 -6.26 1.61
N ALA A 47 -27.98 -5.09 1.43
CA ALA A 47 -27.96 -4.41 0.14
C ALA A 47 -27.18 -5.22 -0.91
N LEU A 48 -26.06 -5.84 -0.55
CA LEU A 48 -25.27 -6.71 -1.42
C LEU A 48 -26.05 -7.94 -1.86
N GLN A 49 -26.73 -8.62 -0.92
CA GLN A 49 -27.59 -9.77 -1.25
C GLN A 49 -28.66 -9.38 -2.28
N LYS A 50 -29.32 -8.24 -2.07
CA LYS A 50 -30.33 -7.72 -3.01
C LYS A 50 -29.75 -7.33 -4.37
N ALA A 51 -28.52 -6.81 -4.41
CA ALA A 51 -27.85 -6.45 -5.65
C ALA A 51 -27.36 -7.67 -6.45
N GLN A 52 -27.10 -8.80 -5.76
CA GLN A 52 -26.79 -10.07 -6.41
C GLN A 52 -28.02 -10.67 -7.10
N GLU A 53 -29.19 -10.58 -6.46
CA GLU A 53 -30.44 -11.15 -6.98
C GLU A 53 -31.09 -10.29 -8.08
N VAL A 54 -30.98 -8.96 -7.96
CA VAL A 54 -31.71 -8.00 -8.79
C VAL A 54 -30.77 -6.94 -9.33
N ARG A 55 -30.83 -6.71 -10.66
CA ARG A 55 -30.23 -5.52 -11.28
C ARG A 55 -31.11 -4.30 -11.03
N TRP A 56 -30.52 -3.27 -10.43
CA TRP A 56 -31.17 -2.01 -10.06
C TRP A 56 -30.97 -0.93 -11.13
N ASP A 57 -31.97 -0.07 -11.32
CA ASP A 57 -31.83 1.14 -12.15
C ASP A 57 -31.32 2.33 -11.31
N PHE A 58 -31.69 2.37 -10.03
CA PHE A 58 -31.30 3.41 -9.08
C PHE A 58 -30.92 2.77 -7.75
N ILE A 59 -29.83 3.21 -7.14
CA ILE A 59 -29.47 2.85 -5.78
C ILE A 59 -29.18 4.13 -5.01
N LEU A 60 -29.80 4.28 -3.84
CA LEU A 60 -29.57 5.37 -2.92
C LEU A 60 -29.06 4.78 -1.63
N VAL A 61 -27.87 5.19 -1.23
CA VAL A 61 -27.18 4.63 -0.06
C VAL A 61 -26.85 5.76 0.90
N ASP A 62 -27.23 5.62 2.17
CA ASP A 62 -26.72 6.50 3.21
C ASP A 62 -25.25 6.23 3.45
N PHE A 63 -24.48 7.30 3.62
CA PHE A 63 -23.05 7.20 3.81
C PHE A 63 -22.72 6.45 5.10
N ASN A 64 -23.45 6.75 6.18
CA ASN A 64 -23.33 6.04 7.45
C ASN A 64 -24.40 4.95 7.52
N LEU A 65 -23.99 3.69 7.71
CA LEU A 65 -24.89 2.54 7.82
C LEU A 65 -24.79 1.87 9.20
N GLY A 66 -24.35 2.63 10.20
CA GLY A 66 -24.15 2.15 11.56
C GLY A 66 -22.94 1.23 11.68
N ASP A 67 -23.08 0.15 12.44
CA ASP A 67 -21.98 -0.78 12.69
C ASP A 67 -21.68 -1.65 11.46
N GLY A 68 -20.41 -1.65 11.04
CA GLY A 68 -19.90 -2.50 9.97
C GLY A 68 -19.60 -1.72 8.69
N LYS A 69 -20.11 -2.24 7.57
CA LYS A 69 -19.85 -1.71 6.22
C LYS A 69 -20.60 -0.39 5.99
N ASP A 70 -19.87 0.67 5.68
CA ASP A 70 -20.43 1.97 5.34
C ASP A 70 -20.89 2.08 3.87
N GLY A 71 -21.50 3.21 3.50
CA GLY A 71 -22.00 3.44 2.14
C GLY A 71 -20.90 3.56 1.08
N TYR A 72 -19.69 3.99 1.46
CA TYR A 72 -18.53 4.06 0.58
C TYR A 72 -18.03 2.65 0.23
N GLN A 73 -17.82 1.82 1.25
CA GLN A 73 -17.38 0.42 1.12
C GLN A 73 -18.42 -0.43 0.41
N LEU A 74 -19.72 -0.16 0.60
CA LEU A 74 -20.78 -0.79 -0.17
C LEU A 74 -20.67 -0.46 -1.66
N PHE A 75 -20.46 0.81 -2.01
CA PHE A 75 -20.33 1.21 -3.40
C PHE A 75 -19.10 0.58 -4.07
N GLU A 76 -17.98 0.58 -3.36
CA GLU A 76 -16.74 -0.07 -3.76
C GLU A 76 -16.94 -1.58 -4.01
N GLU A 77 -17.58 -2.29 -3.08
CA GLU A 77 -17.84 -3.73 -3.22
C GLU A 77 -18.81 -4.04 -4.37
N LEU A 78 -19.84 -3.20 -4.57
CA LEU A 78 -20.79 -3.35 -5.68
C LEU A 78 -20.12 -3.17 -7.05
N LYS A 79 -19.14 -2.26 -7.15
CA LYS A 79 -18.29 -2.10 -8.35
C LYS A 79 -17.38 -3.30 -8.54
N PHE A 80 -16.66 -3.70 -7.49
CA PHE A 80 -15.72 -4.82 -7.52
C PHE A 80 -16.38 -6.13 -7.96
N LYS A 81 -17.57 -6.43 -7.43
CA LYS A 81 -18.36 -7.63 -7.79
C LYS A 81 -19.15 -7.50 -9.09
N ASN A 82 -19.04 -6.37 -9.80
CA ASN A 82 -19.80 -6.07 -11.02
C ASN A 82 -21.33 -6.22 -10.83
N TYR A 83 -21.84 -5.81 -9.67
CA TYR A 83 -23.28 -5.84 -9.34
C TYR A 83 -24.00 -4.57 -9.82
N LEU A 84 -23.27 -3.50 -10.14
CA LEU A 84 -23.81 -2.29 -10.75
C LEU A 84 -23.94 -2.44 -12.27
N ALA A 85 -25.15 -2.31 -12.79
CA ALA A 85 -25.35 -2.22 -14.23
C ALA A 85 -24.75 -0.90 -14.77
N PRO A 86 -24.20 -0.85 -16.00
CA PRO A 86 -23.62 0.37 -16.57
C PRO A 86 -24.57 1.58 -16.58
N HIS A 87 -25.87 1.32 -16.70
CA HIS A 87 -26.94 2.34 -16.71
C HIS A 87 -27.53 2.63 -15.31
N CYS A 88 -27.12 1.91 -14.27
CA CYS A 88 -27.59 2.14 -12.91
C CYS A 88 -27.08 3.47 -12.39
N CYS A 89 -27.98 4.32 -11.88
CA CYS A 89 -27.61 5.58 -11.23
C CYS A 89 -27.40 5.35 -9.73
N PHE A 90 -26.17 5.52 -9.26
CA PHE A 90 -25.79 5.33 -7.86
C PHE A 90 -25.65 6.68 -7.15
N PHE A 91 -26.39 6.86 -6.06
CA PHE A 91 -26.42 8.08 -5.26
C PHE A 91 -25.97 7.79 -3.85
N ILE A 92 -25.07 8.63 -3.32
CA ILE A 92 -24.77 8.64 -1.90
C ILE A 92 -25.56 9.77 -1.25
N ILE A 93 -26.24 9.43 -0.15
CA ILE A 93 -26.92 10.35 0.73
C ILE A 93 -26.04 10.55 1.96
N SER A 94 -25.90 11.79 2.44
CA SER A 94 -25.19 12.03 3.69
C SER A 94 -25.75 13.24 4.43
N ALA A 95 -25.58 13.23 5.75
CA ALA A 95 -25.82 14.40 6.60
C ALA A 95 -24.57 15.29 6.74
N GLU A 96 -23.40 14.80 6.33
CA GLU A 96 -22.12 15.49 6.52
C GLU A 96 -21.70 16.28 5.29
N ASN A 97 -21.26 17.52 5.52
CA ASN A 97 -20.71 18.41 4.50
C ASN A 97 -19.18 18.54 4.59
N ARG A 98 -18.51 17.62 5.30
CA ARG A 98 -17.06 17.68 5.57
C ARG A 98 -16.26 17.24 4.34
N ARG A 99 -15.34 18.10 3.88
CA ARG A 99 -14.53 17.90 2.66
C ARG A 99 -13.78 16.55 2.58
N PRO A 100 -13.14 16.01 3.65
CA PRO A 100 -12.40 14.75 3.54
C PRO A 100 -13.27 13.54 3.18
N HIS A 101 -14.52 13.50 3.66
CA HIS A 101 -15.47 12.45 3.28
C HIS A 101 -15.86 12.61 1.81
N VAL A 102 -16.15 13.84 1.39
CA VAL A 102 -16.53 14.15 -0.01
C VAL A 102 -15.41 13.76 -0.99
N HIS A 103 -14.13 14.01 -0.69
CA HIS A 103 -13.03 13.65 -1.61
C HIS A 103 -12.91 12.15 -1.83
N GLY A 104 -12.99 11.32 -0.78
CA GLY A 104 -13.02 9.87 -0.95
C GLY A 104 -14.18 9.42 -1.84
N LEU A 105 -15.39 9.94 -1.62
CA LEU A 105 -16.53 9.67 -2.50
C LEU A 105 -16.28 10.11 -3.96
N VAL A 106 -15.65 11.27 -4.18
CA VAL A 106 -15.36 11.78 -5.52
C VAL A 106 -14.45 10.81 -6.28
N GLU A 107 -13.49 10.17 -5.62
CA GLU A 107 -12.62 9.15 -6.25
C GLU A 107 -13.39 7.93 -6.75
N LEU A 108 -14.36 7.43 -5.96
CA LEU A 108 -15.25 6.35 -6.41
C LEU A 108 -16.22 6.80 -7.51
N GLN A 109 -16.39 8.10 -7.73
CA GLN A 109 -17.24 8.71 -8.76
C GLN A 109 -18.69 8.16 -8.76
N PRO A 110 -19.48 8.34 -7.68
CA PRO A 110 -20.91 8.12 -7.74
C PRO A 110 -21.56 9.09 -8.74
N ASP A 111 -22.78 8.77 -9.19
CA ASP A 111 -23.46 9.60 -10.19
C ASP A 111 -23.92 10.95 -9.63
N ASP A 112 -24.22 11.01 -8.33
CA ASP A 112 -24.51 12.25 -7.61
C ASP A 112 -24.42 12.04 -6.09
N PHE A 113 -24.31 13.16 -5.37
CA PHE A 113 -24.34 13.22 -3.91
C PHE A 113 -25.51 14.07 -3.44
N LEU A 114 -26.25 13.56 -2.44
CA LEU A 114 -27.43 14.20 -1.87
C LEU A 114 -27.19 14.56 -0.40
N LEU A 115 -27.15 15.85 -0.11
CA LEU A 115 -27.05 16.35 1.26
C LEU A 115 -28.43 16.36 1.93
N LYS A 116 -28.55 15.77 3.13
CA LYS A 116 -29.73 15.84 4.00
C LYS A 116 -29.83 17.27 4.61
N PRO A 117 -31.01 17.90 4.67
CA PRO A 117 -32.32 17.44 4.20
C PRO A 117 -32.55 17.71 2.71
N PHE A 118 -33.37 16.87 2.06
CA PHE A 118 -33.75 17.00 0.66
C PHE A 118 -35.26 16.82 0.46
N THR A 119 -35.75 17.27 -0.70
CA THR A 119 -37.15 17.14 -1.10
C THR A 119 -37.31 16.16 -2.26
N TYR A 120 -38.51 15.63 -2.48
CA TYR A 120 -38.79 14.74 -3.61
C TYR A 120 -38.47 15.41 -4.96
N GLN A 121 -38.73 16.71 -5.11
CA GLN A 121 -38.37 17.49 -6.31
C GLN A 121 -36.85 17.59 -6.49
N GLY A 122 -36.11 17.74 -5.38
CA GLY A 122 -34.65 17.75 -5.38
C GLY A 122 -34.07 16.42 -5.88
N ILE A 123 -34.57 15.30 -5.35
CA ILE A 123 -34.20 13.95 -5.80
C ILE A 123 -34.52 13.77 -7.28
N GLU A 124 -35.74 14.08 -7.70
CA GLU A 124 -36.19 13.90 -9.09
C GLU A 124 -35.31 14.66 -10.08
N LYS A 125 -34.97 15.92 -9.78
CA LYS A 125 -34.09 16.74 -10.62
C LYS A 125 -32.70 16.12 -10.75
N ARG A 126 -32.15 15.56 -9.67
CA ARG A 126 -30.84 14.90 -9.65
C ARG A 126 -30.87 13.59 -10.43
N PHE A 127 -31.93 12.78 -10.26
CA PHE A 127 -32.15 11.56 -11.04
C PHE A 127 -32.24 11.83 -12.53
N ALA A 128 -33.04 12.82 -12.93
CA ALA A 128 -33.20 13.18 -14.34
C ALA A 128 -31.86 13.63 -14.96
N ARG A 129 -31.03 14.36 -14.20
CA ARG A 129 -29.70 14.78 -14.64
C ARG A 129 -28.74 13.60 -14.80
N ALA A 130 -28.62 12.74 -13.79
CA ALA A 130 -27.76 11.55 -13.84
C ALA A 130 -28.17 10.61 -14.98
N LEU A 131 -29.47 10.35 -15.11
CA LEU A 131 -29.99 9.50 -16.18
C LEU A 131 -29.75 10.10 -17.57
N ALA A 132 -29.95 11.41 -17.75
CA ALA A 132 -29.67 12.07 -19.02
C ALA A 132 -28.21 11.87 -19.44
N LYS A 133 -27.26 12.04 -18.50
CA LYS A 133 -25.84 11.81 -18.75
C LYS A 133 -25.56 10.36 -19.16
N LYS A 134 -26.10 9.37 -18.43
CA LYS A 134 -25.92 7.95 -18.78
C LYS A 134 -26.56 7.56 -20.10
N ARG A 135 -27.73 8.12 -20.43
CA ARG A 135 -28.42 7.86 -21.71
C ARG A 135 -27.63 8.38 -22.89
N THR A 136 -27.05 9.58 -22.77
CA THR A 136 -26.18 10.14 -23.80
C THR A 136 -24.97 9.25 -24.06
N LEU A 137 -24.34 8.73 -23.02
CA LEU A 137 -23.11 7.94 -23.11
C LEU A 137 -23.34 6.42 -23.06
N THR A 138 -24.56 5.92 -23.26
CA THR A 138 -24.87 4.49 -23.05
C THR A 138 -23.99 3.59 -23.91
N ARG A 139 -23.88 3.85 -25.21
CA ARG A 139 -23.02 3.08 -26.12
C ARG A 139 -21.54 3.15 -25.76
N VAL A 140 -21.11 4.29 -25.22
CA VAL A 140 -19.73 4.50 -24.75
C VAL A 140 -19.47 3.61 -23.53
N TYR A 141 -20.36 3.62 -22.54
CA TYR A 141 -20.23 2.78 -21.34
C TYR A 141 -20.39 1.29 -21.62
N GLU A 142 -21.23 0.89 -22.57
CA GLU A 142 -21.33 -0.50 -23.04
C GLU A 142 -20.01 -0.97 -23.64
N ALA A 143 -19.41 -0.18 -24.54
CA ALA A 143 -18.11 -0.50 -25.13
C ALA A 143 -16.97 -0.53 -24.11
N ILE A 144 -16.97 0.39 -23.13
CA ILE A 144 -16.03 0.35 -21.99
C ILE A 144 -16.22 -0.94 -21.18
N GLY A 145 -17.46 -1.37 -20.93
CA GLY A 145 -17.77 -2.62 -20.23
C GLY A 145 -17.29 -3.86 -21.00
N GLU A 146 -17.30 -3.80 -22.33
CA GLU A 146 -16.72 -4.82 -23.22
C GLU A 146 -15.19 -4.73 -23.34
N LYS A 147 -14.56 -3.74 -22.67
CA LYS A 147 -13.13 -3.41 -22.77
C LYS A 147 -12.67 -3.04 -24.19
N ASP A 148 -13.58 -2.56 -25.04
CA ASP A 148 -13.29 -2.12 -26.40
C ASP A 148 -13.20 -0.58 -26.45
N LEU A 149 -11.98 -0.07 -26.24
CA LEU A 149 -11.70 1.37 -26.23
C LEU A 149 -11.96 2.02 -27.60
N GLN A 150 -11.69 1.32 -28.70
CA GLN A 150 -11.86 1.88 -30.04
C GLN A 150 -13.35 2.03 -30.38
N LYS A 151 -14.18 1.04 -30.03
CA LYS A 151 -15.64 1.14 -30.14
C LYS A 151 -16.19 2.26 -29.25
N ALA A 152 -15.66 2.44 -28.04
CA ALA A 152 -16.05 3.54 -27.16
C ALA A 152 -15.71 4.92 -27.76
N ILE A 153 -14.49 5.09 -28.30
CA ILE A 153 -14.04 6.31 -28.99
C ILE A 153 -14.91 6.58 -30.22
N SER A 154 -15.26 5.55 -30.99
CA SER A 154 -16.16 5.67 -32.15
C SER A 154 -17.55 6.14 -31.72
N ALA A 155 -18.11 5.58 -30.65
CA ALA A 155 -19.40 6.01 -30.11
C ALA A 155 -19.37 7.48 -29.65
N CYS A 156 -18.26 7.96 -29.08
CA CYS A 156 -18.09 9.38 -28.78
C CYS A 156 -18.11 10.25 -30.05
N ASN A 157 -17.45 9.82 -31.13
CA ASN A 157 -17.45 10.56 -32.40
C ASN A 157 -18.86 10.70 -32.98
N ASP A 158 -19.67 9.65 -32.90
CA ASP A 158 -21.06 9.68 -33.36
C ASP A 158 -21.90 10.71 -32.58
N ILE A 159 -21.71 10.80 -31.27
CA ILE A 159 -22.41 11.80 -30.43
C ILE A 159 -21.94 13.22 -30.79
N ILE A 160 -20.63 13.44 -30.92
CA ILE A 160 -20.05 14.75 -31.28
C ILE A 160 -20.61 15.26 -32.60
N LYS A 161 -20.79 14.36 -33.58
CA LYS A 161 -21.29 14.68 -34.92
C LYS A 161 -22.80 14.89 -34.96
N ASN A 162 -23.56 14.02 -34.29
CA ASN A 162 -25.02 13.95 -34.47
C ASN A 162 -25.82 14.66 -33.36
N ASP A 163 -25.19 14.99 -32.22
CA ASP A 163 -25.85 15.65 -31.09
C ASP A 163 -25.00 16.82 -30.54
N PRO A 164 -25.06 18.01 -31.19
CA PRO A 164 -24.28 19.18 -30.80
C PRO A 164 -24.48 19.62 -29.34
N LYS A 165 -25.67 19.38 -28.77
CA LYS A 165 -25.99 19.75 -27.37
C LYS A 165 -25.18 18.93 -26.36
N ASN A 166 -24.88 17.68 -26.69
CA ASN A 166 -24.12 16.76 -25.84
C ASN A 166 -22.65 16.60 -26.27
N SER A 167 -22.22 17.31 -27.31
CA SER A 167 -20.88 17.24 -27.89
C SER A 167 -19.77 17.45 -26.86
N MET A 168 -19.91 18.41 -25.94
CA MET A 168 -18.90 18.65 -24.89
C MET A 168 -18.70 17.47 -23.94
N VAL A 169 -19.78 16.78 -23.56
CA VAL A 169 -19.71 15.61 -22.68
C VAL A 169 -19.03 14.45 -23.40
N ALA A 170 -19.32 14.27 -24.69
CA ALA A 170 -18.68 13.26 -25.53
C ALA A 170 -17.21 13.58 -25.84
N LEU A 171 -16.85 14.86 -26.03
CA LEU A 171 -15.45 15.29 -26.21
C LEU A 171 -14.61 14.99 -24.97
N ARG A 172 -15.13 15.28 -23.78
CA ARG A 172 -14.46 14.92 -22.52
C ARG A 172 -14.24 13.41 -22.42
N ALA A 173 -15.30 12.62 -22.61
CA ALA A 173 -15.20 11.15 -22.57
C ALA A 173 -14.22 10.61 -23.61
N LYS A 174 -14.22 11.16 -24.83
CA LYS A 174 -13.26 10.79 -25.88
C LYS A 174 -11.82 11.08 -25.48
N ALA A 175 -11.54 12.25 -24.90
CA ALA A 175 -10.19 12.62 -24.50
C ALA A 175 -9.67 11.71 -23.37
N GLU A 176 -10.52 11.41 -22.38
CA GLU A 176 -10.21 10.46 -21.30
C GLU A 176 -9.94 9.04 -21.85
N LEU A 177 -10.74 8.57 -22.83
CA LEU A 177 -10.53 7.29 -23.51
C LEU A 177 -9.24 7.25 -24.34
N LEU A 178 -8.87 8.37 -24.98
CA LEU A 178 -7.61 8.46 -25.72
C LEU A 178 -6.39 8.39 -24.79
N ILE A 179 -6.47 8.96 -23.59
CA ILE A 179 -5.45 8.78 -22.56
C ILE A 179 -5.35 7.29 -22.19
N GLN A 180 -6.48 6.61 -21.94
CA GLN A 180 -6.49 5.17 -21.62
C GLN A 180 -5.96 4.30 -22.77
N ALA A 181 -6.14 4.73 -24.01
CA ALA A 181 -5.59 4.07 -25.19
C ALA A 181 -4.11 4.43 -25.46
N ASN A 182 -3.45 5.18 -24.57
CA ASN A 182 -2.09 5.71 -24.73
C ASN A 182 -1.92 6.58 -25.99
N GLU A 183 -3.00 7.18 -26.50
CA GLU A 183 -3.01 8.09 -27.65
C GLU A 183 -2.87 9.56 -27.22
N PHE A 184 -1.87 9.86 -26.38
CA PHE A 184 -1.70 11.17 -25.73
C PHE A 184 -1.66 12.37 -26.68
N PRO A 185 -0.97 12.33 -27.84
CA PRO A 185 -0.99 13.46 -28.78
C PRO A 185 -2.38 13.78 -29.34
N LYS A 186 -3.25 12.76 -29.49
CA LYS A 186 -4.63 12.97 -29.96
C LYS A 186 -5.49 13.53 -28.85
N ALA A 187 -5.32 13.05 -27.61
CA ALA A 187 -6.00 13.60 -26.44
C ALA A 187 -5.61 15.07 -26.21
N LEU A 188 -4.32 15.38 -26.28
CA LEU A 188 -3.77 16.73 -26.11
C LEU A 188 -4.45 17.75 -27.04
N LYS A 189 -4.55 17.44 -28.34
CA LYS A 189 -5.23 18.28 -29.32
C LYS A 189 -6.68 18.57 -28.96
N ILE A 190 -7.41 17.60 -28.39
CA ILE A 190 -8.79 17.81 -27.94
C ILE A 190 -8.81 18.81 -26.78
N TYR A 191 -7.98 18.60 -25.75
CA TYR A 191 -7.92 19.50 -24.61
C TYR A 191 -7.54 20.93 -25.01
N GLU A 192 -6.55 21.10 -25.88
CA GLU A 192 -6.16 22.41 -26.41
C GLU A 192 -7.30 23.09 -27.17
N SER A 193 -7.98 22.37 -28.08
CA SER A 193 -9.12 22.92 -28.83
C SER A 193 -10.31 23.33 -27.94
N VAL A 194 -10.47 22.68 -26.78
CA VAL A 194 -11.47 23.05 -25.77
C VAL A 194 -11.03 24.31 -25.04
N LEU A 195 -9.76 24.37 -24.62
CA LEU A 195 -9.20 25.50 -23.89
C LEU A 195 -9.13 26.78 -24.72
N GLU A 196 -8.91 26.69 -26.03
CA GLU A 196 -9.01 27.82 -26.97
C GLU A 196 -10.38 28.50 -26.94
N LYS A 197 -11.45 27.70 -26.78
CA LYS A 197 -12.83 28.20 -26.77
C LYS A 197 -13.26 28.67 -25.39
N ARG A 198 -12.87 27.91 -24.35
CA ARG A 198 -13.24 28.16 -22.97
C ARG A 198 -12.30 27.46 -22.02
N THR A 199 -11.70 28.22 -21.11
CA THR A 199 -10.96 27.67 -19.97
C THR A 199 -11.89 26.83 -19.09
N THR A 200 -11.56 25.55 -18.92
CA THR A 200 -12.30 24.61 -18.08
C THR A 200 -11.32 23.74 -17.29
N THR A 201 -11.60 23.48 -16.01
CA THR A 201 -10.64 22.82 -15.11
C THR A 201 -10.31 21.40 -15.55
N TRP A 202 -11.31 20.63 -16.02
CA TRP A 202 -11.08 19.27 -16.51
C TRP A 202 -10.19 19.23 -17.76
N ALA A 203 -10.23 20.26 -18.61
CA ALA A 203 -9.39 20.31 -19.80
C ALA A 203 -7.96 20.79 -19.47
N LEU A 204 -7.80 21.68 -18.49
CA LEU A 204 -6.49 22.04 -17.96
C LEU A 204 -5.79 20.82 -17.35
N LEU A 205 -6.50 20.08 -16.49
CA LEU A 205 -5.98 18.84 -15.89
C LEU A 205 -5.63 17.81 -16.97
N GLY A 206 -6.54 17.54 -17.90
CA GLY A 206 -6.29 16.59 -18.99
C GLY A 206 -5.09 16.95 -19.88
N ARG A 207 -4.89 18.24 -20.16
CA ARG A 207 -3.70 18.74 -20.86
C ARG A 207 -2.42 18.47 -20.06
N ALA A 208 -2.42 18.81 -18.77
CA ALA A 208 -1.28 18.57 -17.89
C ALA A 208 -0.91 17.07 -17.83
N ILE A 209 -1.92 16.19 -17.71
CA ILE A 209 -1.74 14.73 -17.76
C ILE A 209 -1.09 14.29 -19.07
N CYS A 210 -1.59 14.79 -20.22
CA CYS A 210 -1.00 14.46 -21.51
C CYS A 210 0.47 14.90 -21.59
N LYS A 211 0.82 16.06 -21.01
CA LYS A 211 2.20 16.55 -20.99
C LYS A 211 3.12 15.70 -20.11
N VAL A 212 2.65 15.28 -18.92
CA VAL A 212 3.39 14.29 -18.10
C VAL A 212 3.67 13.03 -18.92
N LYS A 213 2.67 12.50 -19.63
CA LYS A 213 2.80 11.29 -20.46
C LYS A 213 3.64 11.47 -21.72
N LEU A 214 3.82 12.70 -22.17
CA LEU A 214 4.70 13.08 -23.27
C LEU A 214 6.09 13.53 -22.77
N GLU A 215 6.37 13.35 -21.48
CA GLU A 215 7.63 13.70 -20.82
C GLU A 215 7.99 15.20 -20.86
N ASP A 216 7.01 16.06 -21.16
CA ASP A 216 7.13 17.52 -21.06
C ASP A 216 6.90 17.95 -19.60
N TYR A 217 7.83 17.57 -18.73
CA TYR A 217 7.69 17.72 -17.28
C TYR A 217 7.68 19.19 -16.85
N PHE A 218 8.43 20.07 -17.52
CA PHE A 218 8.49 21.48 -17.15
C PHE A 218 7.14 22.18 -17.31
N GLU A 219 6.50 22.03 -18.47
CA GLU A 219 5.20 22.64 -18.69
C GLU A 219 4.08 21.91 -17.92
N ALA A 220 4.20 20.59 -17.73
CA ALA A 220 3.26 19.83 -16.91
C ALA A 220 3.27 20.28 -15.45
N GLU A 221 4.45 20.41 -14.85
CA GLU A 221 4.65 20.80 -13.46
C GLU A 221 4.05 22.19 -13.20
N ALA A 222 4.36 23.18 -14.04
CA ALA A 222 3.79 24.52 -13.92
C ALA A 222 2.24 24.52 -13.97
N GLN A 223 1.65 23.68 -14.83
CA GLN A 223 0.19 23.56 -14.93
C GLN A 223 -0.42 22.84 -13.73
N LEU A 224 0.24 21.80 -13.21
CA LEU A 224 -0.22 21.08 -12.04
C LEU A 224 -0.16 21.94 -10.78
N PHE A 225 0.89 22.77 -10.60
CA PHE A 225 0.95 23.75 -9.52
C PHE A 225 -0.21 24.77 -9.59
N GLU A 226 -0.56 25.27 -10.78
CA GLU A 226 -1.75 26.13 -10.93
C GLU A 226 -3.05 25.41 -10.52
N LEU A 227 -3.13 24.11 -10.75
CA LEU A 227 -4.31 23.28 -10.41
C LEU A 227 -4.40 22.95 -8.91
N LEU A 228 -3.31 23.04 -8.15
CA LEU A 228 -3.32 22.88 -6.69
C LEU A 228 -4.11 23.98 -5.97
N GLU A 229 -4.14 25.18 -6.53
CA GLU A 229 -4.88 26.33 -5.99
C GLU A 229 -6.41 26.18 -6.13
N ARG A 230 -6.88 25.13 -6.82
CA ARG A 230 -8.29 24.91 -7.11
C ARG A 230 -8.82 23.70 -6.33
N PRO A 231 -9.84 23.87 -5.46
CA PRO A 231 -10.37 22.77 -4.66
C PRO A 231 -10.92 21.57 -5.46
N ASP A 232 -11.37 21.78 -6.69
CA ASP A 232 -11.94 20.74 -7.56
C ASP A 232 -10.89 19.92 -8.34
N THR A 233 -9.61 20.32 -8.30
CA THR A 233 -8.50 19.59 -8.95
C THR A 233 -7.28 19.38 -8.07
N GLN A 234 -7.27 19.93 -6.86
CA GLN A 234 -6.12 19.88 -5.95
C GLN A 234 -5.65 18.44 -5.70
N LEU A 235 -6.59 17.51 -5.46
CA LEU A 235 -6.26 16.13 -5.17
C LEU A 235 -5.61 15.42 -6.37
N GLU A 236 -6.23 15.53 -7.55
CA GLU A 236 -5.70 14.96 -8.78
C GLU A 236 -4.38 15.59 -9.19
N ALA A 237 -4.19 16.88 -8.93
CA ALA A 237 -2.95 17.58 -9.21
C ALA A 237 -1.80 17.06 -8.32
N TYR A 238 -2.04 16.83 -7.01
CA TYR A 238 -1.04 16.17 -6.16
C TYR A 238 -0.73 14.75 -6.64
N ASP A 239 -1.75 13.94 -6.97
CA ASP A 239 -1.55 12.56 -7.45
C ASP A 239 -0.68 12.55 -8.74
N TRP A 240 -0.89 13.50 -9.67
CA TRP A 240 -0.09 13.61 -10.90
C TRP A 240 1.30 14.20 -10.68
N LEU A 241 1.49 15.15 -9.75
CA LEU A 241 2.83 15.60 -9.35
C LEU A 241 3.62 14.47 -8.72
N GLY A 242 3.00 13.64 -7.88
CA GLY A 242 3.62 12.45 -7.30
C GLY A 242 4.07 11.46 -8.39
N ARG A 243 3.17 11.09 -9.31
CA ARG A 243 3.49 10.20 -10.45
C ARG A 243 4.61 10.75 -11.33
N MET A 244 4.56 12.04 -11.67
CA MET A 244 5.58 12.70 -12.48
C MET A 244 6.96 12.63 -11.83
N ASN A 245 7.05 12.85 -10.51
CA ASN A 245 8.31 12.78 -9.79
C ASN A 245 8.85 11.35 -9.67
N ILE A 246 7.98 10.33 -9.59
CA ILE A 246 8.40 8.92 -9.74
C ILE A 246 9.07 8.71 -11.10
N TYR A 247 8.49 9.22 -12.20
CA TYR A 247 9.10 9.10 -13.54
C TYR A 247 10.46 9.80 -13.63
N ARG A 248 10.64 10.91 -12.89
CA ARG A 248 11.92 11.63 -12.75
C ARG A 248 12.91 10.96 -11.79
N LYS A 249 12.53 9.85 -11.16
CA LYS A 249 13.28 9.16 -10.08
C LYS A 249 13.51 10.03 -8.84
N ASP A 250 12.71 11.07 -8.65
CA ASP A 250 12.71 11.91 -7.46
C ASP A 250 11.68 11.36 -6.45
N THR A 251 12.13 10.39 -5.66
CA THR A 251 11.28 9.68 -4.69
C THR A 251 10.89 10.53 -3.49
N VAL A 252 11.70 11.54 -3.16
CA VAL A 252 11.47 12.46 -2.03
C VAL A 252 10.34 13.41 -2.37
N THR A 253 10.43 14.12 -3.50
CA THR A 253 9.34 15.02 -3.93
C THR A 253 8.07 14.22 -4.21
N ALA A 254 8.17 13.02 -4.81
CA ALA A 254 7.01 12.16 -5.00
C ALA A 254 6.31 11.82 -3.67
N PHE A 255 7.08 11.46 -2.66
CA PHE A 255 6.58 11.15 -1.32
C PHE A 255 5.85 12.34 -0.69
N GLU A 256 6.43 13.54 -0.74
CA GLU A 256 5.81 14.76 -0.23
C GLU A 256 4.45 15.03 -0.89
N MET A 257 4.36 14.89 -2.23
CA MET A 257 3.11 15.10 -2.96
C MET A 257 2.02 14.09 -2.56
N PHE A 258 2.38 12.82 -2.38
CA PHE A 258 1.43 11.81 -1.92
C PHE A 258 1.00 12.01 -0.46
N ILE A 259 1.89 12.53 0.40
CA ILE A 259 1.53 12.91 1.77
C ILE A 259 0.49 14.04 1.76
N GLU A 260 0.68 15.08 0.96
CA GLU A 260 -0.31 16.16 0.83
C GLU A 260 -1.64 15.63 0.27
N ALA A 261 -1.61 14.78 -0.75
CA ALA A 261 -2.81 14.11 -1.25
C ALA A 261 -3.49 13.24 -0.17
N GLY A 262 -2.71 12.55 0.67
CA GLY A 262 -3.19 11.74 1.78
C GLY A 262 -3.85 12.55 2.89
N LYS A 263 -3.43 13.80 3.12
CA LYS A 263 -4.10 14.73 4.04
C LYS A 263 -5.47 15.15 3.51
N VAL A 264 -5.60 15.32 2.19
CA VAL A 264 -6.86 15.70 1.52
C VAL A 264 -7.83 14.52 1.44
N SER A 265 -7.34 13.32 1.13
CA SER A 265 -8.12 12.08 0.98
C SER A 265 -7.41 10.91 1.68
N PRO A 266 -7.64 10.73 3.01
CA PRO A 266 -6.92 9.75 3.82
C PRO A 266 -7.43 8.31 3.69
N ARG A 267 -8.63 8.10 3.11
CA ARG A 267 -9.27 6.77 3.04
C ARG A 267 -8.84 5.94 1.82
N ASN A 268 -8.17 6.55 0.85
CA ASN A 268 -7.76 5.85 -0.36
C ASN A 268 -6.61 4.87 -0.06
N ILE A 269 -6.91 3.58 -0.10
CA ILE A 269 -5.95 2.52 0.26
C ILE A 269 -4.76 2.50 -0.69
N ASN A 270 -4.98 2.68 -1.99
CA ASN A 270 -3.90 2.68 -2.99
C ASN A 270 -2.92 3.84 -2.77
N ARG A 271 -3.44 5.03 -2.42
CA ARG A 271 -2.60 6.18 -2.06
C ARG A 271 -1.84 5.94 -0.77
N GLN A 272 -2.49 5.41 0.26
CA GLN A 272 -1.78 5.08 1.51
C GLN A 272 -0.69 4.02 1.27
N ARG A 273 -0.91 3.05 0.37
CA ARG A 273 0.12 2.08 -0.01
C ARG A 273 1.27 2.73 -0.79
N ALA A 274 0.97 3.67 -1.69
CA ALA A 274 1.99 4.47 -2.36
C ALA A 274 2.85 5.28 -1.37
N ILE A 275 2.20 5.91 -0.38
CA ILE A 275 2.87 6.61 0.72
C ILE A 275 3.77 5.63 1.49
N ALA A 276 3.28 4.44 1.84
CA ALA A 276 4.05 3.46 2.60
C ALA A 276 5.28 2.97 1.83
N ASN A 277 5.11 2.62 0.55
CA ASN A 277 6.21 2.16 -0.31
C ASN A 277 7.30 3.24 -0.45
N LEU A 278 6.91 4.49 -0.71
CA LEU A 278 7.85 5.60 -0.81
C LEU A 278 8.48 5.98 0.53
N ALA A 279 7.73 5.87 1.63
CA ALA A 279 8.26 6.10 2.98
C ALA A 279 9.37 5.10 3.30
N ILE A 280 9.15 3.80 3.07
CA ILE A 280 10.19 2.77 3.26
C ILE A 280 11.39 3.06 2.36
N ALA A 281 11.15 3.32 1.07
CA ALA A 281 12.20 3.62 0.09
C ALA A 281 13.05 4.85 0.45
N ASN A 282 12.48 5.82 1.17
CA ASN A 282 13.16 7.04 1.61
C ASN A 282 13.68 6.96 3.07
N GLY A 283 13.52 5.82 3.76
CA GLY A 283 13.93 5.65 5.16
C GLY A 283 13.00 6.28 6.21
N GLU A 284 11.81 6.71 5.81
CA GLU A 284 10.79 7.35 6.66
C GLU A 284 9.85 6.31 7.33
N THR A 285 10.45 5.32 8.01
CA THR A 285 9.75 4.14 8.55
C THR A 285 8.57 4.49 9.46
N ASP A 286 8.67 5.57 10.23
CA ASP A 286 7.58 6.07 11.08
C ASP A 286 6.32 6.46 10.28
N GLU A 287 6.47 7.06 9.10
CA GLU A 287 5.32 7.39 8.25
C GLU A 287 4.78 6.14 7.55
N ALA A 288 5.63 5.17 7.19
CA ALA A 288 5.18 3.88 6.66
C ALA A 288 4.24 3.16 7.66
N VAL A 289 4.64 3.11 8.95
CA VAL A 289 3.83 2.56 10.04
C VAL A 289 2.50 3.31 10.16
N ARG A 290 2.50 4.65 10.08
CA ARG A 290 1.25 5.45 10.09
C ARG A 290 0.36 5.15 8.89
N ALA A 291 0.94 5.02 7.70
CA ALA A 291 0.21 4.72 6.47
C ALA A 291 -0.46 3.34 6.54
N TYR A 292 0.25 2.29 6.97
CA TYR A 292 -0.34 0.96 7.16
C TYR A 292 -1.40 0.93 8.27
N GLY A 293 -1.22 1.69 9.35
CA GLY A 293 -2.27 1.88 10.35
C GLY A 293 -3.54 2.50 9.77
N ARG A 294 -3.41 3.50 8.87
CA ARG A 294 -4.55 4.08 8.13
C ARG A 294 -5.17 3.08 7.16
N ILE A 295 -4.37 2.28 6.43
CA ILE A 295 -4.88 1.23 5.54
C ILE A 295 -5.78 0.28 6.33
N LEU A 296 -5.28 -0.27 7.44
CA LEU A 296 -6.01 -1.24 8.25
C LEU A 296 -7.31 -0.66 8.84
N ALA A 297 -7.25 0.58 9.31
CA ALA A 297 -8.43 1.27 9.85
C ALA A 297 -9.52 1.49 8.79
N ASN A 298 -9.15 1.71 7.53
CA ASN A 298 -10.09 2.01 6.44
C ASN A 298 -10.49 0.76 5.62
N SER A 299 -9.69 -0.30 5.64
CA SER A 299 -9.98 -1.55 4.92
C SER A 299 -11.00 -2.43 5.62
N ARG A 300 -11.14 -2.31 6.94
CA ARG A 300 -12.06 -3.14 7.74
C ARG A 300 -13.48 -3.08 7.19
N TYR A 301 -14.11 -4.25 6.96
CA TYR A 301 -15.44 -4.41 6.33
C TYR A 301 -15.54 -4.07 4.83
N SER A 302 -14.44 -3.68 4.19
CA SER A 302 -14.36 -3.49 2.72
C SER A 302 -13.87 -4.75 2.02
N VAL A 303 -13.86 -4.73 0.68
CA VAL A 303 -13.25 -5.80 -0.13
C VAL A 303 -11.73 -5.88 0.03
N PHE A 304 -11.13 -4.84 0.59
CA PHE A 304 -9.71 -4.74 0.83
C PHE A 304 -9.31 -5.18 2.25
N ASP A 305 -10.23 -5.73 3.05
CA ASP A 305 -9.89 -6.36 4.33
C ASP A 305 -9.16 -7.70 4.06
N THR A 306 -7.84 -7.62 3.85
CA THR A 306 -7.00 -8.75 3.42
C THR A 306 -5.89 -9.03 4.43
N PRO A 307 -5.45 -10.29 4.59
CA PRO A 307 -4.31 -10.64 5.46
C PRO A 307 -3.06 -9.81 5.16
N GLU A 308 -2.81 -9.53 3.88
CA GLU A 308 -1.67 -8.73 3.40
C GLU A 308 -1.55 -7.36 4.09
N ASN A 309 -2.67 -6.69 4.41
CA ASN A 309 -2.61 -5.40 5.08
C ASN A 309 -2.13 -5.51 6.53
N TYR A 310 -2.46 -6.62 7.20
CA TYR A 310 -2.00 -6.92 8.55
C TYR A 310 -0.53 -7.32 8.54
N LEU A 311 -0.13 -8.17 7.59
CA LEU A 311 1.25 -8.61 7.41
C LEU A 311 2.18 -7.44 7.11
N ASN A 312 1.83 -6.57 6.15
CA ASN A 312 2.66 -5.41 5.82
C ASN A 312 2.74 -4.39 6.95
N PHE A 313 1.68 -4.26 7.75
CA PHE A 313 1.77 -3.45 8.96
C PHE A 313 2.73 -4.06 9.99
N ALA A 314 2.66 -5.37 10.21
CA ALA A 314 3.59 -6.11 11.07
C ALA A 314 5.05 -5.97 10.59
N ARG A 315 5.31 -6.12 9.29
CA ARG A 315 6.65 -5.94 8.67
C ARG A 315 7.24 -4.58 8.99
N CYS A 316 6.47 -3.50 8.79
CA CYS A 316 6.93 -2.14 9.07
C CYS A 316 7.20 -1.90 10.57
N LEU A 317 6.41 -2.50 11.46
CA LEU A 317 6.64 -2.43 12.90
C LEU A 317 7.97 -3.10 13.29
N LEU A 318 8.33 -4.19 12.62
CA LEU A 318 9.61 -4.87 12.83
C LEU A 318 10.78 -4.10 12.22
N ASP A 319 10.60 -3.46 11.05
CA ASP A 319 11.62 -2.61 10.43
C ASP A 319 11.99 -1.41 11.33
N LEU A 320 11.02 -0.85 12.05
CA LEU A 320 11.23 0.24 13.02
C LEU A 320 12.08 -0.19 14.24
N CYS A 321 12.27 -1.49 14.48
CA CYS A 321 13.01 -1.98 15.65
C CYS A 321 14.54 -1.82 15.52
N SER A 322 15.08 -1.64 14.32
CA SER A 322 16.53 -1.70 14.06
C SER A 322 17.35 -0.70 14.89
N ASP A 323 16.81 0.51 15.11
CA ASP A 323 17.46 1.59 15.87
C ASP A 323 16.70 1.95 17.18
N ALA A 324 15.73 1.12 17.56
CA ALA A 324 14.85 1.41 18.68
C ALA A 324 15.42 0.93 20.02
N ASN A 325 15.05 1.61 21.11
CA ASN A 325 15.36 1.14 22.46
C ASN A 325 14.56 -0.12 22.81
N LYS A 326 15.02 -0.88 23.82
CA LYS A 326 14.39 -2.15 24.25
C LYS A 326 12.90 -2.03 24.59
N LEU A 327 12.45 -0.90 25.13
CA LEU A 327 11.05 -0.68 25.50
C LEU A 327 10.17 -0.55 24.25
N ASP A 328 10.63 0.21 23.26
CA ASP A 328 9.88 0.42 22.02
C ASP A 328 9.87 -0.85 21.17
N VAL A 329 10.99 -1.59 21.10
CA VAL A 329 11.02 -2.94 20.48
C VAL A 329 9.96 -3.86 21.10
N ALA A 330 9.84 -3.90 22.43
CA ALA A 330 8.83 -4.71 23.10
C ALA A 330 7.39 -4.29 22.76
N LYS A 331 7.11 -2.99 22.63
CA LYS A 331 5.80 -2.48 22.20
C LYS A 331 5.49 -2.92 20.77
N GLN A 332 6.43 -2.78 19.84
CA GLN A 332 6.21 -3.16 18.44
C GLN A 332 6.01 -4.66 18.28
N ILE A 333 6.80 -5.49 18.96
CA ILE A 333 6.60 -6.95 18.98
C ILE A 333 5.21 -7.32 19.53
N SER A 334 4.76 -6.65 20.60
CA SER A 334 3.42 -6.87 21.16
C SER A 334 2.33 -6.54 20.13
N LYS A 335 2.48 -5.43 19.41
CA LYS A 335 1.50 -5.04 18.38
C LYS A 335 1.52 -5.99 17.18
N CYS A 336 2.69 -6.41 16.72
CA CYS A 336 2.85 -7.43 15.69
C CYS A 336 2.15 -8.73 16.06
N THR A 337 2.27 -9.16 17.33
CA THR A 337 1.60 -10.37 17.84
C THR A 337 0.08 -10.23 17.84
N GLU A 338 -0.44 -9.05 18.22
CA GLU A 338 -1.88 -8.75 18.14
C GLU A 338 -2.40 -8.84 16.70
N LEU A 339 -1.64 -8.30 15.74
CA LEU A 339 -2.01 -8.34 14.31
C LEU A 339 -2.08 -9.79 13.79
N MET A 340 -1.11 -10.64 14.15
CA MET A 340 -1.15 -12.07 13.77
C MET A 340 -2.36 -12.79 14.37
N GLN A 341 -2.69 -12.53 15.64
CA GLN A 341 -3.91 -13.09 16.26
C GLN A 341 -5.20 -12.61 15.59
N ASP A 342 -5.21 -11.39 15.08
CA ASP A 342 -6.36 -10.87 14.35
C ASP A 342 -6.49 -11.51 12.96
N ILE A 343 -5.37 -11.88 12.32
CA ILE A 343 -5.38 -12.68 11.10
C ILE A 343 -6.05 -14.03 11.37
N ASP A 344 -5.64 -14.74 12.43
CA ASP A 344 -6.18 -16.06 12.81
C ASP A 344 -7.69 -16.07 13.04
N LYS A 345 -8.23 -14.98 13.60
CA LYS A 345 -9.66 -14.86 13.89
C LYS A 345 -10.49 -14.55 12.64
N ARG A 346 -9.88 -13.95 11.62
CA ARG A 346 -10.61 -13.31 10.50
C ARG A 346 -10.44 -14.05 9.18
N PHE A 347 -9.32 -14.72 8.99
CA PHE A 347 -8.94 -15.30 7.71
C PHE A 347 -8.61 -16.78 7.83
N TYR A 348 -8.54 -17.45 6.70
CA TYR A 348 -8.16 -18.86 6.64
C TYR A 348 -6.64 -19.01 6.74
N ILE A 349 -6.17 -19.55 7.87
CA ILE A 349 -4.77 -19.50 8.31
C ILE A 349 -3.82 -20.22 7.34
N ASP A 350 -4.22 -21.33 6.70
CA ASP A 350 -3.31 -22.10 5.85
C ASP A 350 -2.77 -21.31 4.65
N THR A 351 -3.39 -20.16 4.31
CA THR A 351 -2.93 -19.29 3.21
C THR A 351 -1.79 -18.36 3.60
N VAL A 352 -1.48 -18.21 4.89
CA VAL A 352 -0.51 -17.20 5.40
C VAL A 352 0.53 -17.80 6.35
N GLN A 353 0.61 -19.14 6.45
CA GLN A 353 1.53 -19.83 7.35
C GLN A 353 2.99 -19.50 7.08
N SER A 354 3.42 -19.42 5.81
CA SER A 354 4.81 -19.06 5.47
C SER A 354 5.16 -17.67 6.02
N GLN A 355 4.29 -16.69 5.76
CA GLN A 355 4.44 -15.30 6.17
C GLN A 355 4.47 -15.17 7.71
N GLU A 356 3.64 -15.93 8.43
CA GLU A 356 3.64 -15.91 9.90
C GLU A 356 4.95 -16.48 10.48
N HIS A 357 5.47 -17.58 9.91
CA HIS A 357 6.75 -18.13 10.32
C HIS A 357 7.90 -17.12 10.11
N VAL A 358 7.90 -16.39 8.98
CA VAL A 358 8.89 -15.33 8.71
C VAL A 358 8.80 -14.21 9.74
N LEU A 359 7.61 -13.69 10.04
CA LEU A 359 7.42 -12.65 11.07
C LEU A 359 7.88 -13.12 12.45
N ARG A 360 7.54 -14.35 12.84
CA ARG A 360 8.00 -14.95 14.11
C ARG A 360 9.52 -15.13 14.14
N ALA A 361 10.13 -15.52 13.03
CA ALA A 361 11.58 -15.63 12.91
C ALA A 361 12.25 -14.26 13.11
N ARG A 362 11.72 -13.20 12.49
CA ARG A 362 12.21 -11.83 12.67
C ARG A 362 12.07 -11.35 14.12
N ILE A 363 10.96 -11.66 14.78
CA ILE A 363 10.78 -11.38 16.23
C ILE A 363 11.83 -12.12 17.07
N ASP A 364 12.14 -13.38 16.73
CA ASP A 364 13.14 -14.15 17.45
C ASP A 364 14.56 -13.63 17.22
N VAL A 365 14.90 -13.14 16.02
CA VAL A 365 16.14 -12.41 15.77
C VAL A 365 16.26 -11.21 16.70
N LEU A 366 15.21 -10.39 16.82
CA LEU A 366 15.19 -9.22 17.74
C LEU A 366 15.34 -9.62 19.22
N ARG A 367 14.90 -10.83 19.59
CA ARG A 367 15.04 -11.39 20.95
C ARG A 367 16.38 -12.09 21.19
N GLY A 368 17.18 -12.32 20.14
CA GLY A 368 18.40 -13.11 20.21
C GLY A 368 18.23 -14.63 20.08
N ASN A 369 17.01 -15.11 19.77
CA ASN A 369 16.65 -16.53 19.66
C ASN A 369 16.95 -17.09 18.25
N MET A 370 18.19 -17.03 17.81
CA MET A 370 18.59 -17.31 16.41
C MET A 370 18.29 -18.74 15.94
N GLU A 371 18.41 -19.74 16.83
CA GLU A 371 18.15 -21.14 16.49
C GLU A 371 16.68 -21.36 16.10
N ASN A 372 15.76 -20.78 16.89
CA ASN A 372 14.34 -20.88 16.58
C ASN A 372 13.99 -20.10 15.31
N ALA A 373 14.61 -18.93 15.12
CA ALA A 373 14.43 -18.14 13.90
C ALA A 373 14.79 -18.94 12.63
N ARG A 374 15.92 -19.67 12.64
CA ARG A 374 16.32 -20.52 11.50
C ARG A 374 15.33 -21.66 11.25
N LYS A 375 14.91 -22.35 12.30
CA LYS A 375 13.91 -23.43 12.21
C LYS A 375 12.60 -22.92 11.61
N LEU A 376 12.12 -21.76 12.06
CA LEU A 376 10.91 -21.12 11.53
C LEU A 376 11.07 -20.76 10.05
N LEU A 377 12.25 -20.28 9.62
CA LEU A 377 12.50 -20.00 8.20
C LEU A 377 12.52 -21.27 7.34
N GLU A 378 13.16 -22.36 7.81
CA GLU A 378 13.11 -23.65 7.12
C GLU A 378 11.69 -24.22 7.05
N GLU A 379 10.87 -24.01 8.09
CA GLU A 379 9.46 -24.37 8.09
C GLU A 379 8.67 -23.52 7.09
N SER A 380 8.95 -22.22 6.99
CA SER A 380 8.27 -21.33 6.06
C SER A 380 8.39 -21.80 4.60
N GLU A 381 9.55 -22.32 4.18
CA GLU A 381 9.76 -22.84 2.82
C GLU A 381 8.84 -24.01 2.45
N LYS A 382 8.42 -24.81 3.43
CA LYS A 382 7.49 -25.92 3.20
C LYS A 382 6.09 -25.42 2.83
N HIS A 383 5.81 -24.16 3.11
CA HIS A 383 4.54 -23.48 2.88
C HIS A 383 4.64 -22.39 1.81
N ASP A 384 5.73 -22.36 1.03
CA ASP A 384 5.90 -21.37 -0.03
C ASP A 384 4.83 -21.50 -1.11
N SER A 385 4.34 -20.35 -1.56
CA SER A 385 3.30 -20.26 -2.56
C SER A 385 3.82 -19.59 -3.83
N PRO A 386 3.47 -20.10 -5.03
CA PRO A 386 3.78 -19.39 -6.27
C PRO A 386 3.11 -18.02 -6.37
N TYR A 387 2.14 -17.73 -5.49
CA TYR A 387 1.42 -16.47 -5.41
C TYR A 387 1.94 -15.53 -4.31
N ASP A 388 3.06 -15.85 -3.65
CA ASP A 388 3.66 -14.97 -2.65
C ASP A 388 3.97 -13.60 -3.24
N SER A 389 3.58 -12.56 -2.49
CA SER A 389 3.70 -11.17 -2.89
C SER A 389 5.17 -10.72 -2.95
N VAL A 390 5.41 -9.54 -3.52
CA VAL A 390 6.75 -8.93 -3.46
C VAL A 390 7.14 -8.66 -2.01
N ASP A 391 6.21 -8.16 -1.21
CA ASP A 391 6.42 -7.87 0.21
C ASP A 391 6.77 -9.14 1.01
N ASP A 392 6.12 -10.27 0.70
CA ASP A 392 6.43 -11.58 1.30
C ASP A 392 7.87 -12.01 1.05
N ARG A 393 8.32 -11.88 -0.20
CA ARG A 393 9.67 -12.26 -0.62
C ARG A 393 10.72 -11.33 -0.01
N LEU A 394 10.47 -10.03 -0.01
CA LEU A 394 11.35 -9.04 0.62
C LEU A 394 11.52 -9.32 2.12
N ASP A 395 10.42 -9.56 2.83
CA ASP A 395 10.44 -9.88 4.26
C ASP A 395 11.23 -11.17 4.54
N LYS A 396 11.04 -12.19 3.70
CA LYS A 396 11.78 -13.45 3.79
C LYS A 396 13.27 -13.27 3.51
N ALA A 397 13.63 -12.47 2.50
CA ALA A 397 15.02 -12.14 2.19
C ALA A 397 15.72 -11.43 3.36
N LYS A 398 15.06 -10.45 3.97
CA LYS A 398 15.53 -9.75 5.19
C LYS A 398 15.74 -10.72 6.35
N ALA A 399 14.82 -11.66 6.55
CA ALA A 399 14.93 -12.66 7.62
C ALA A 399 16.09 -13.65 7.39
N TYR A 400 16.29 -14.13 6.17
CA TYR A 400 17.46 -14.98 5.84
C TYR A 400 18.78 -14.24 5.98
N PHE A 401 18.82 -12.97 5.59
CA PHE A 401 20.01 -12.13 5.78
C PHE A 401 20.40 -12.05 7.26
N ALA A 402 19.44 -11.69 8.13
CA ALA A 402 19.68 -11.53 9.56
C ALA A 402 20.05 -12.85 10.27
N THR A 403 19.51 -13.98 9.79
CA THR A 403 19.84 -15.33 10.30
C THR A 403 21.12 -15.93 9.69
N GLY A 404 21.79 -15.18 8.81
CA GLY A 404 23.11 -15.49 8.27
C GLY A 404 23.13 -16.37 7.01
N ASN A 405 21.97 -16.68 6.42
CA ASN A 405 21.87 -17.44 5.17
C ASN A 405 21.89 -16.50 3.96
N LEU A 406 23.08 -15.99 3.63
CA LEU A 406 23.26 -15.01 2.56
C LEU A 406 22.91 -15.55 1.18
N SER A 407 23.26 -16.80 0.88
CA SER A 407 22.96 -17.39 -0.43
C SER A 407 21.45 -17.39 -0.69
N ARG A 408 20.66 -17.78 0.31
CA ARG A 408 19.20 -17.81 0.16
C ARG A 408 18.59 -16.42 0.08
N SER A 409 19.13 -15.48 0.86
CA SER A 409 18.72 -14.07 0.79
C SER A 409 19.00 -13.48 -0.60
N ASP A 410 20.22 -13.67 -1.12
CA ASP A 410 20.65 -13.20 -2.44
C ASP A 410 19.79 -13.82 -3.56
N GLU A 411 19.51 -15.14 -3.52
CA GLU A 411 18.62 -15.82 -4.47
C GLU A 411 17.22 -15.20 -4.52
N ILE A 412 16.64 -14.88 -3.35
CA ILE A 412 15.31 -14.26 -3.29
C ILE A 412 15.36 -12.84 -3.84
N MET A 413 16.37 -12.05 -3.47
CA MET A 413 16.54 -10.68 -3.97
C MET A 413 16.72 -10.64 -5.49
N GLU A 414 17.51 -11.55 -6.06
CA GLU A 414 17.68 -11.68 -7.51
C GLU A 414 16.39 -12.11 -8.21
N SER A 415 15.54 -12.90 -7.55
CA SER A 415 14.26 -13.37 -8.10
C SER A 415 13.17 -12.27 -8.19
N LEU A 416 13.35 -11.15 -7.50
CA LEU A 416 12.40 -10.03 -7.56
C LEU A 416 12.42 -9.42 -8.96
N SER A 417 11.30 -9.51 -9.65
CA SER A 417 11.12 -9.05 -11.03
C SER A 417 10.43 -7.69 -11.11
N ASP A 418 10.60 -7.00 -12.23
CA ASP A 418 9.93 -5.73 -12.49
C ASP A 418 8.40 -5.86 -12.49
N VAL A 419 7.71 -4.87 -11.91
CA VAL A 419 6.25 -4.79 -11.90
C VAL A 419 5.74 -4.31 -13.26
N ALA A 420 4.72 -4.99 -13.79
CA ALA A 420 4.30 -4.85 -15.18
C ALA A 420 3.61 -3.51 -15.53
N ASP A 421 2.91 -2.87 -14.58
CA ASP A 421 2.13 -1.65 -14.84
C ASP A 421 2.74 -0.43 -14.15
N LYS A 422 3.59 0.32 -14.85
CA LYS A 422 4.21 1.56 -14.33
C LYS A 422 3.23 2.75 -14.27
N ASP A 423 2.02 2.60 -14.79
CA ASP A 423 0.98 3.61 -14.78
C ASP A 423 0.02 3.47 -13.60
N ASP A 424 0.00 2.32 -12.93
CA ASP A 424 -0.62 2.18 -11.63
C ASP A 424 0.30 2.74 -10.52
N ILE A 425 -0.25 3.53 -9.59
CA ILE A 425 0.54 4.19 -8.53
C ILE A 425 1.18 3.16 -7.61
N VAL A 426 0.41 2.13 -7.23
CA VAL A 426 0.88 1.11 -6.30
C VAL A 426 2.01 0.32 -6.95
N SER A 427 1.82 -0.11 -8.20
CA SER A 427 2.82 -0.83 -8.98
C SER A 427 4.10 -0.01 -9.22
N ALA A 428 3.95 1.27 -9.58
CA ALA A 428 5.11 2.17 -9.79
C ALA A 428 5.90 2.42 -8.50
N THR A 429 5.22 2.65 -7.37
CA THR A 429 5.89 2.85 -6.07
C THR A 429 6.44 1.55 -5.50
N LEU A 430 5.82 0.40 -5.78
CA LEU A 430 6.36 -0.91 -5.43
C LEU A 430 7.65 -1.19 -6.19
N GLN A 431 7.74 -0.81 -7.47
CA GLN A 431 9.01 -0.89 -8.20
C GLN A 431 10.10 -0.03 -7.54
N VAL A 432 9.77 1.20 -7.13
CA VAL A 432 10.71 2.06 -6.40
C VAL A 432 11.19 1.40 -5.11
N LEU A 433 10.29 0.76 -4.36
CA LEU A 433 10.63 0.02 -3.16
C LEU A 433 11.57 -1.16 -3.46
N ILE A 434 11.26 -1.98 -4.48
CA ILE A 434 12.11 -3.10 -4.90
C ILE A 434 13.52 -2.61 -5.24
N ASP A 435 13.62 -1.57 -6.06
CA ASP A 435 14.90 -1.03 -6.51
C ASP A 435 15.72 -0.54 -5.31
N LYS A 436 15.09 0.15 -4.35
CA LYS A 436 15.75 0.65 -3.15
C LYS A 436 16.15 -0.43 -2.16
N GLU A 437 15.33 -1.46 -1.98
CA GLU A 437 15.68 -2.60 -1.12
C GLU A 437 16.82 -3.43 -1.71
N LYS A 438 16.89 -3.57 -3.05
CA LYS A 438 18.04 -4.21 -3.73
C LYS A 438 19.32 -3.40 -3.52
N GLU A 439 19.27 -2.09 -3.76
CA GLU A 439 20.41 -1.19 -3.54
C GLU A 439 20.89 -1.25 -2.08
N GLY A 440 19.97 -1.11 -1.12
CA GLY A 440 20.30 -1.19 0.31
C GLY A 440 20.86 -2.55 0.74
N HIS A 441 20.36 -3.64 0.16
CA HIS A 441 20.89 -4.99 0.41
C HIS A 441 22.32 -5.15 -0.09
N GLU A 442 22.62 -4.66 -1.31
CA GLU A 442 23.98 -4.67 -1.86
C GLU A 442 24.94 -3.79 -1.05
N GLU A 443 24.51 -2.59 -0.67
CA GLU A 443 25.29 -1.66 0.17
C GLU A 443 25.60 -2.26 1.54
N LEU A 444 24.60 -2.86 2.19
CA LEU A 444 24.77 -3.51 3.49
C LEU A 444 25.75 -4.69 3.40
N ARG A 445 25.64 -5.49 2.34
CA ARG A 445 26.54 -6.61 2.08
C ARG A 445 27.99 -6.15 1.89
N GLU A 446 28.20 -5.10 1.11
CA GLU A 446 29.54 -4.52 0.91
C GLU A 446 30.06 -3.89 2.21
N ARG A 447 29.23 -3.19 2.97
CA ARG A 447 29.61 -2.64 4.28
C ARG A 447 30.11 -3.73 5.23
N ILE A 448 29.39 -4.85 5.34
CA ILE A 448 29.82 -5.99 6.18
C ILE A 448 31.15 -6.57 5.69
N ARG A 449 31.35 -6.66 4.37
CA ARG A 449 32.62 -7.12 3.78
C ARG A 449 33.77 -6.19 4.15
N VAL A 450 33.58 -4.87 4.02
CA VAL A 450 34.57 -3.84 4.37
C VAL A 450 34.90 -3.94 5.86
N LEU A 451 33.90 -3.89 6.75
CA LEU A 451 34.08 -4.01 8.20
C LEU A 451 34.88 -5.27 8.58
N ASN A 452 34.54 -6.41 7.98
CA ASN A 452 35.25 -7.66 8.23
C ASN A 452 36.70 -7.62 7.72
N SER A 453 36.95 -7.01 6.57
CA SER A 453 38.30 -6.87 6.01
C SER A 453 39.19 -5.93 6.82
N GLU A 454 38.64 -4.80 7.28
CA GLU A 454 39.32 -3.83 8.14
C GLU A 454 39.60 -4.42 9.52
N GLY A 455 38.61 -5.09 10.12
CA GLY A 455 38.79 -5.82 11.37
C GLY A 455 39.89 -6.88 11.28
N LEU A 456 39.98 -7.61 10.18
CA LEU A 456 41.06 -8.59 9.94
C LEU A 456 42.43 -7.91 9.83
N LYS A 457 42.51 -6.77 9.14
CA LYS A 457 43.76 -5.99 9.02
C LYS A 457 44.21 -5.44 10.37
N MET A 458 43.32 -4.82 11.13
CA MET A 458 43.59 -4.33 12.49
C MET A 458 44.04 -5.47 13.40
N TYR A 459 43.40 -6.63 13.30
CA TYR A 459 43.81 -7.82 14.05
C TYR A 459 45.25 -8.24 13.71
N GLN A 460 45.63 -8.25 12.42
CA GLN A 460 47.00 -8.57 11.99
C GLN A 460 48.04 -7.55 12.46
N GLU A 461 47.65 -6.28 12.56
CA GLU A 461 48.48 -5.18 13.07
C GLU A 461 48.58 -5.15 14.61
N GLY A 462 47.90 -6.07 15.32
CA GLY A 462 47.87 -6.14 16.78
C GLY A 462 46.92 -5.14 17.44
N GLN A 463 46.11 -4.44 16.66
CA GLN A 463 45.11 -3.45 17.06
C GLN A 463 43.80 -4.13 17.49
N TYR A 464 43.87 -5.01 18.50
CA TYR A 464 42.73 -5.86 18.88
C TYR A 464 41.47 -5.11 19.33
N PRO A 465 41.53 -4.03 20.13
CA PRO A 465 40.32 -3.30 20.53
C PRO A 465 39.57 -2.71 19.34
N GLN A 466 40.30 -2.13 18.38
CA GLN A 466 39.73 -1.55 17.16
C GLN A 466 39.16 -2.65 16.26
N ALA A 467 39.83 -3.81 16.16
CA ALA A 467 39.30 -4.97 15.46
C ALA A 467 37.98 -5.46 16.08
N VAL A 468 37.86 -5.47 17.42
CA VAL A 468 36.60 -5.81 18.09
C VAL A 468 35.50 -4.85 17.69
N GLU A 469 35.73 -3.53 17.66
CA GLU A 469 34.73 -2.54 17.24
C GLU A 469 34.18 -2.86 15.84
N GLN A 470 35.07 -3.11 14.87
CA GLN A 470 34.67 -3.46 13.49
C GLN A 470 33.87 -4.76 13.43
N PHE A 471 34.29 -5.80 14.18
CA PHE A 471 33.58 -7.08 14.18
C PHE A 471 32.26 -7.03 14.93
N VAL A 472 32.13 -6.21 15.96
CA VAL A 472 30.85 -5.99 16.66
C VAL A 472 29.85 -5.33 15.73
N GLU A 473 30.27 -4.31 14.97
CA GLU A 473 29.41 -3.66 13.98
C GLU A 473 29.02 -4.64 12.85
N ALA A 474 29.97 -5.39 12.29
CA ALA A 474 29.65 -6.39 11.26
C ALA A 474 28.70 -7.48 11.79
N TYR A 475 28.91 -7.93 13.04
CA TYR A 475 28.10 -8.94 13.70
C TYR A 475 26.70 -8.43 14.05
N SER A 476 26.51 -7.13 14.33
CA SER A 476 25.17 -6.60 14.64
C SER A 476 24.23 -6.69 13.43
N TYR A 477 24.76 -6.55 12.21
CA TYR A 477 24.00 -6.73 10.97
C TYR A 477 23.72 -8.20 10.63
N MET A 478 24.65 -9.10 11.00
CA MET A 478 24.57 -10.53 10.72
C MET A 478 24.91 -11.36 11.95
N PRO A 479 24.07 -11.34 12.99
CA PRO A 479 24.37 -11.90 14.30
C PRO A 479 24.43 -13.42 14.33
N SER A 480 24.15 -14.08 13.20
CA SER A 480 24.17 -15.53 13.06
C SER A 480 25.28 -16.04 12.13
N ASN A 481 26.13 -15.16 11.61
CA ASN A 481 27.23 -15.55 10.73
C ASN A 481 28.40 -16.13 11.54
N ALA A 482 28.65 -17.45 11.38
CA ALA A 482 29.69 -18.16 12.11
C ALA A 482 31.12 -17.63 11.84
N SER A 483 31.39 -17.11 10.65
CA SER A 483 32.71 -16.55 10.32
C SER A 483 32.94 -15.21 11.02
N LEU A 484 31.93 -14.33 11.07
CA LEU A 484 31.99 -13.08 11.82
C LEU A 484 32.07 -13.35 13.32
N ALA A 485 31.26 -14.29 13.82
CA ALA A 485 31.30 -14.74 15.22
C ALA A 485 32.71 -15.23 15.62
N LEU A 486 33.36 -16.04 14.78
CA LEU A 486 34.71 -16.55 15.05
C LEU A 486 35.75 -15.43 15.06
N ASN A 487 35.66 -14.46 14.14
CA ASN A 487 36.55 -13.30 14.11
C ASN A 487 36.37 -12.40 15.33
N LEU A 488 35.13 -12.17 15.75
CA LEU A 488 34.78 -11.41 16.95
C LEU A 488 35.32 -12.10 18.21
N VAL A 489 34.99 -13.38 18.41
CA VAL A 489 35.44 -14.17 19.57
C VAL A 489 36.96 -14.19 19.66
N GLN A 490 37.66 -14.43 18.55
CA GLN A 490 39.12 -14.40 18.54
C GLN A 490 39.68 -13.06 18.99
N SER A 491 39.11 -11.96 18.51
CA SER A 491 39.57 -10.62 18.84
C SER A 491 39.31 -10.29 20.30
N ILE A 492 38.14 -10.67 20.84
CA ILE A 492 37.82 -10.56 22.27
C ILE A 492 38.81 -11.37 23.13
N THR A 493 39.14 -12.60 22.74
CA THR A 493 40.12 -13.42 23.46
C THR A 493 41.49 -12.74 23.51
N LYS A 494 41.92 -12.07 22.43
CA LYS A 494 43.18 -11.31 22.41
C LYS A 494 43.17 -10.04 23.24
N VAL A 495 42.04 -9.34 23.31
CA VAL A 495 41.88 -8.18 24.22
C VAL A 495 41.95 -8.64 25.68
N GLY A 496 41.41 -9.83 25.99
CA GLY A 496 41.50 -10.41 27.33
C GLY A 496 40.58 -9.75 28.37
N THR A 497 39.67 -8.86 27.95
CA THR A 497 38.63 -8.25 28.81
C THR A 497 37.36 -7.97 27.99
N PHE A 498 36.24 -7.75 28.68
CA PHE A 498 34.99 -7.30 28.05
C PHE A 498 34.80 -5.78 28.08
N LEU A 499 35.84 -5.02 28.46
CA LEU A 499 35.83 -3.57 28.45
C LEU A 499 36.06 -3.08 27.03
N THR A 500 35.01 -2.55 26.41
CA THR A 500 35.03 -2.00 25.05
C THR A 500 34.35 -0.63 25.06
N GLN A 501 34.65 0.21 24.07
CA GLN A 501 33.89 1.44 23.89
C GLN A 501 32.47 1.11 23.42
N GLY A 502 31.45 1.70 24.05
CA GLY A 502 30.05 1.60 23.59
C GLY A 502 29.23 0.41 24.12
N HIS A 503 29.83 -0.63 24.70
CA HIS A 503 29.10 -1.77 25.26
C HIS A 503 29.50 -2.07 26.71
N SER A 504 28.50 -2.42 27.54
CA SER A 504 28.78 -2.87 28.91
C SER A 504 29.45 -4.25 28.91
N PRO A 505 30.26 -4.58 29.93
CA PRO A 505 30.86 -5.91 30.06
C PRO A 505 29.84 -7.05 30.00
N LYS A 506 28.64 -6.82 30.54
CA LYS A 506 27.52 -7.77 30.51
C LYS A 506 27.01 -8.02 29.10
N GLU A 507 26.88 -6.97 28.28
CA GLU A 507 26.45 -7.08 26.89
C GLU A 507 27.49 -7.80 26.04
N MET A 508 28.76 -7.42 26.17
CA MET A 508 29.86 -8.09 25.47
C MET A 508 29.96 -9.57 25.84
N LYS A 509 29.82 -9.91 27.12
CA LYS A 509 29.81 -11.29 27.59
C LYS A 509 28.62 -12.08 27.02
N SER A 510 27.44 -11.48 26.99
CA SER A 510 26.25 -12.09 26.38
C SER A 510 26.44 -12.33 24.88
N MET A 511 26.95 -11.33 24.15
CA MET A 511 27.23 -11.45 22.73
C MET A 511 28.28 -12.52 22.44
N CYS A 512 29.33 -12.60 23.26
CA CYS A 512 30.37 -13.61 23.15
C CYS A 512 29.82 -15.03 23.38
N ASN A 513 28.94 -15.22 24.37
CA ASN A 513 28.25 -16.51 24.57
C ASN A 513 27.39 -16.90 23.35
N ASN A 514 26.68 -15.93 22.76
CA ASN A 514 25.90 -16.18 21.55
C ASN A 514 26.81 -16.59 20.38
N CYS A 515 27.94 -15.90 20.18
CA CYS A 515 28.93 -16.24 19.15
C CYS A 515 29.44 -17.68 19.33
N VAL A 516 29.76 -18.08 20.57
CA VAL A 516 30.18 -19.46 20.89
C VAL A 516 29.11 -20.47 20.48
N SER A 517 27.86 -20.24 20.85
CA SER A 517 26.75 -21.13 20.48
C SER A 517 26.61 -21.27 18.96
N ILE A 518 26.74 -20.15 18.23
CA ILE A 518 26.66 -20.15 16.76
C ILE A 518 27.79 -20.96 16.14
N ILE A 519 29.02 -20.73 16.59
CA ILE A 519 30.22 -21.43 16.10
C ILE A 519 30.07 -22.95 16.31
N GLU A 520 29.65 -23.38 17.51
CA GLU A 520 29.51 -24.80 17.85
C GLU A 520 28.40 -25.52 17.11
N GLN A 521 27.40 -24.79 16.62
CA GLN A 521 26.27 -25.32 15.86
C GLN A 521 26.44 -25.20 14.34
N SER A 522 27.54 -24.59 13.88
CA SER A 522 27.76 -24.28 12.47
C SER A 522 28.74 -25.25 11.81
N ASP A 523 28.51 -25.54 10.53
CA ASP A 523 29.44 -26.29 9.68
C ASP A 523 30.57 -25.37 9.18
N LEU A 524 31.49 -25.02 10.07
CA LEU A 524 32.70 -24.28 9.71
C LEU A 524 33.68 -25.17 8.96
N SER A 525 34.52 -24.55 8.12
CA SER A 525 35.65 -25.24 7.49
C SER A 525 36.59 -25.85 8.55
N GLU A 526 37.27 -26.96 8.21
CA GLU A 526 38.19 -27.61 9.15
C GLU A 526 39.21 -26.64 9.77
N ASN A 527 39.71 -25.69 8.97
CA ASN A 527 40.65 -24.67 9.43
C ASN A 527 40.03 -23.74 10.47
N ASN A 528 38.79 -23.32 10.26
CA ASN A 528 38.06 -22.46 11.20
C ASN A 528 37.68 -23.22 12.49
N MET A 529 37.36 -24.51 12.39
CA MET A 529 37.13 -25.36 13.57
C MET A 529 38.40 -25.56 14.40
N ARG A 530 39.54 -25.83 13.76
CA ARG A 530 40.84 -25.92 14.47
C ARG A 530 41.18 -24.61 15.17
N ARG A 531 40.96 -23.49 14.47
CA ARG A 531 41.13 -22.14 15.02
C ARG A 531 40.24 -21.92 16.25
N TYR A 532 38.96 -22.25 16.20
CA TYR A 532 38.06 -22.18 17.36
C TYR A 532 38.53 -23.06 18.53
N HIS A 533 38.87 -24.32 18.28
CA HIS A 533 39.35 -25.23 19.33
C HIS A 533 40.63 -24.73 20.02
N SER A 534 41.51 -24.05 19.29
CA SER A 534 42.72 -23.44 19.87
C SER A 534 42.42 -22.26 20.82
N LEU A 535 41.34 -21.52 20.56
CA LEU A 535 40.93 -20.34 21.34
C LEU A 535 40.06 -20.72 22.55
N LYS A 536 39.34 -21.85 22.47
CA LYS A 536 38.33 -22.27 23.45
C LYS A 536 38.82 -22.28 24.92
N PRO A 537 40.03 -22.73 25.27
CA PRO A 537 40.50 -22.71 26.66
C PRO A 537 40.61 -21.30 27.25
N GLU A 538 41.27 -20.38 26.54
CA GLU A 538 41.44 -18.98 26.95
C GLU A 538 40.09 -18.26 27.02
N LEU A 539 39.21 -18.52 26.05
CA LEU A 539 37.87 -17.98 25.99
C LEU A 539 37.00 -18.41 27.19
N MET A 540 37.02 -19.70 27.54
CA MET A 540 36.26 -20.22 28.68
C MET A 540 36.77 -19.64 30.01
N GLN A 541 38.08 -19.43 30.13
CA GLN A 541 38.66 -18.75 31.28
C GLN A 541 38.13 -17.32 31.39
N LEU A 542 38.12 -16.57 30.28
CA LEU A 542 37.57 -15.21 30.20
C LEU A 542 36.08 -15.16 30.59
N LEU A 543 35.27 -16.07 30.06
CA LEU A 543 33.84 -16.17 30.35
C LEU A 543 33.55 -16.55 31.82
N SER A 544 34.43 -17.33 32.44
CA SER A 544 34.32 -17.76 33.84
C SER A 544 34.82 -16.73 34.86
N ALA A 545 35.60 -15.73 34.43
CA ALA A 545 36.13 -14.69 35.30
C ALA A 545 34.99 -13.90 35.97
N LYS A 546 35.06 -13.76 37.30
CA LYS A 546 34.13 -12.93 38.07
C LYS A 546 34.33 -11.46 37.67
N GLU A 547 33.23 -10.72 37.51
CA GLU A 547 33.26 -9.28 37.31
C GLU A 547 34.10 -8.64 38.43
N VAL A 548 35.26 -8.08 38.09
CA VAL A 548 35.98 -7.23 39.03
C VAL A 548 35.15 -5.95 39.13
N ALA A 549 34.63 -5.73 40.34
CA ALA A 549 33.64 -4.71 40.68
C ALA A 549 34.06 -3.28 40.31
#